data_AF-W1VER6-F1
#
_entry.id   AF-W1VER6-F1
#
_cell.length_a   1.000
_cell.length_b   1.000
_cell.length_c   1.000
_cell.angle_alpha   90.00
_cell.angle_beta   90.00
_cell.angle_gamma   90.00
#
_symmetry.space_group_name_H-M   'P 1'
#
loop_
_entity.id
_entity.type
_entity.pdbx_description
1 polymer ?
#
loop_
_entity_poly.entity_id
_entity_poly.type
_entity_poly.pdbx_seq_one_letter_code
_entity_poly.pdbx_strand_id
1 'polypeptide(L)'
;GIPDYAFVILLAHHPEFFEESIERKIPLTLSGHTHGGQIVFMGMPLVPTGTPYTKGRYVEEQSVCYVNNGTGHWFPIRINCPREITVITFFDGVA
;
A
#
# COMPACT_ATOMS: atom_id res chain seq x y z
N GLY A 1 5.97 4.92 24.90
CA GLY A 1 6.48 4.24 23.71
C GLY A 1 5.46 3.23 23.21
N ILE A 2 5.75 2.54 22.11
CA ILE A 2 4.97 1.40 21.62
C ILE A 2 5.21 0.21 22.58
N PRO A 3 4.19 -0.51 23.07
CA PRO A 3 4.40 -1.69 23.90
C PRO A 3 5.12 -2.81 23.13
N ASP A 4 6.01 -3.54 23.79
CA ASP A 4 6.81 -4.60 23.15
C ASP A 4 5.98 -5.74 22.55
N TYR A 5 4.75 -5.92 23.04
CA TYR A 5 3.81 -6.96 22.57
C TYR A 5 2.82 -6.45 21.50
N ALA A 6 2.86 -5.17 21.14
CA ALA A 6 1.88 -4.59 20.23
C ALA A 6 2.17 -5.00 18.79
N PHE A 7 1.12 -5.37 18.04
CA PHE A 7 1.22 -5.48 16.59
C PHE A 7 1.29 -4.07 15.99
N VAL A 8 2.42 -3.74 15.38
CA VAL A 8 2.68 -2.40 14.85
C VAL A 8 2.21 -2.29 13.41
N ILE A 9 1.41 -1.26 13.12
CA ILE A 9 0.98 -0.91 11.76
C ILE A 9 1.55 0.47 11.43
N LEU A 10 2.28 0.56 10.32
CA LEU A 10 2.69 1.82 9.73
C LEU A 10 1.61 2.31 8.78
N LEU A 11 1.16 3.56 8.97
CA LEU A 11 0.35 4.27 8.00
C LEU A 11 1.25 5.27 7.28
N ALA A 12 1.49 5.05 5.99
CA ALA A 12 2.35 5.90 5.19
C ALA A 12 1.66 6.20 3.87
N HIS A 13 1.42 7.48 3.54
CA HIS A 13 0.73 7.81 2.30
C HIS A 13 1.50 7.30 1.07
N HIS A 14 2.80 7.62 1.02
CA HIS A 14 3.71 7.15 -0.02
C HIS A 14 4.17 5.71 0.28
N PRO A 15 4.14 4.81 -0.70
CA PRO A 15 4.55 3.43 -0.50
C PRO A 15 6.08 3.25 -0.52
N GLU A 16 6.83 4.29 -0.86
CA GLU A 16 8.30 4.34 -0.77
C GLU A 16 8.79 4.06 0.65
N PHE A 17 7.99 4.42 1.67
CA PHE A 17 8.26 4.13 3.08
C PHE A 17 8.25 2.63 3.45
N PHE A 18 7.98 1.74 2.49
CA PHE A 18 8.08 0.31 2.72
C PHE A 18 9.52 -0.10 3.02
N GLU A 19 10.52 0.52 2.40
CA GLU A 19 11.94 0.23 2.64
C GLU A 19 12.32 0.50 4.11
N GLU A 20 11.96 1.66 4.66
CA GLU A 20 12.19 1.99 6.07
C GLU A 20 11.38 1.09 7.01
N SER A 21 10.21 0.62 6.58
CA SER A 21 9.42 -0.32 7.36
C SER A 21 10.10 -1.68 7.48
N ILE A 22 10.81 -2.12 6.42
CA ILE A 22 11.62 -3.34 6.42
C ILE A 22 12.80 -3.18 7.37
N GLU A 23 13.56 -2.09 7.26
CA GLU A 23 14.70 -1.78 8.15
C GLU A 23 14.29 -1.77 9.64
N ARG A 24 13.07 -1.30 9.93
CA ARG A 24 12.49 -1.22 11.27
C ARG A 24 11.71 -2.46 11.68
N LYS A 25 11.62 -3.48 10.82
CA LYS A 25 10.89 -4.74 11.05
C LYS A 25 9.42 -4.52 11.42
N ILE A 26 8.76 -3.56 10.75
CA ILE A 26 7.35 -3.29 10.95
C ILE A 26 6.54 -4.32 10.15
N PRO A 27 5.65 -5.10 10.80
CA PRO A 27 5.02 -6.25 10.15
C PRO A 27 4.00 -5.85 9.07
N LEU A 28 3.38 -4.67 9.18
CA LEU A 28 2.38 -4.20 8.22
C LEU A 28 2.49 -2.70 7.96
N THR A 29 2.57 -2.34 6.69
CA THR A 29 2.51 -0.97 6.17
C THR A 29 1.28 -0.82 5.26
N LEU A 30 0.45 0.19 5.53
CA LEU A 30 -0.70 0.54 4.70
C LEU A 30 -0.43 1.85 3.98
N SER A 31 -0.50 1.80 2.65
CA SER A 31 -0.13 2.91 1.78
C SER A 31 -1.11 3.13 0.63
N GLY A 32 -0.89 4.22 -0.11
CA GLY A 32 -1.69 4.57 -1.28
C GLY A 32 -0.87 5.41 -2.26
N HIS A 33 -1.29 6.66 -2.48
CA HIS A 33 -0.62 7.68 -3.31
C HIS A 33 -0.66 7.44 -4.83
N THR A 34 -0.34 6.24 -5.30
CA THR A 34 -0.10 5.95 -6.73
C THR A 34 -1.38 5.88 -7.58
N HIS A 35 -2.54 5.71 -6.95
CA HIS A 35 -3.82 5.47 -7.62
C HIS A 35 -3.81 4.27 -8.59
N GLY A 36 -2.89 3.32 -8.39
CA GLY A 36 -2.68 2.21 -9.32
C GLY A 36 -2.13 2.61 -10.69
N GLY A 37 -1.52 3.79 -10.81
CA GLY A 37 -0.90 4.31 -12.04
C GLY A 37 -1.67 5.42 -12.76
N GLN A 38 -2.85 5.82 -12.27
CA GLN A 38 -3.77 6.84 -12.83
C GLN A 38 -4.33 6.54 -14.24
N ILE A 39 -3.47 6.14 -15.19
CA ILE A 39 -3.81 5.74 -16.56
C ILE A 39 -3.01 4.48 -16.88
N VAL A 40 -3.71 3.35 -17.03
CA VAL A 40 -3.09 2.04 -17.31
C VAL A 40 -3.50 1.56 -18.71
N PHE A 41 -2.52 1.24 -19.55
CA PHE A 41 -2.73 0.69 -20.89
C PHE A 41 -2.00 -0.65 -21.02
N MET A 42 -2.70 -1.69 -21.45
CA MET A 42 -2.17 -3.07 -21.56
C MET A 42 -1.47 -3.56 -20.27
N GLY A 43 -1.97 -3.15 -19.11
CA GLY A 43 -1.42 -3.53 -17.79
C GLY A 43 -0.26 -2.67 -17.30
N MET A 44 0.22 -1.70 -18.09
CA MET A 44 1.33 -0.82 -17.73
C MET A 44 0.85 0.61 -17.44
N PRO A 45 1.31 1.26 -16.35
CA PRO A 45 1.09 2.69 -16.13
C PRO A 45 1.73 3.51 -17.26
N LEU A 46 0.97 4.43 -17.88
CA LEU A 46 1.51 5.36 -18.87
C LEU A 46 2.21 6.56 -18.23
N VAL A 47 1.84 6.88 -17.00
CA VAL A 47 2.47 7.93 -16.20
C VAL A 47 3.33 7.23 -15.15
N PRO A 48 4.62 7.61 -15.00
CA PRO A 48 5.46 7.10 -13.94
C PRO A 48 4.83 7.32 -12.57
N THR A 49 4.83 6.28 -11.74
CA THR A 49 4.35 6.33 -10.36
C THR A 49 5.40 6.82 -9.37
N GLY A 50 6.67 6.90 -9.79
CA GLY A 50 7.79 7.28 -8.92
C GLY A 50 8.25 6.19 -7.94
N THR A 51 7.61 5.02 -7.97
CA THR A 51 7.85 3.94 -7.00
C THR A 51 7.56 2.58 -7.64
N PRO A 52 8.32 1.52 -7.29
CA PRO A 52 8.00 0.14 -7.71
C PRO A 52 6.69 -0.37 -7.08
N TYR A 53 6.26 0.24 -5.98
CA TYR A 53 5.09 -0.17 -5.20
C TYR A 53 3.81 0.50 -5.72
N THR A 54 3.33 0.05 -6.88
CA THR A 54 2.18 0.67 -7.55
C THR A 54 0.83 0.30 -6.95
N LYS A 55 0.54 -0.98 -6.70
CA LYS A 55 -0.76 -1.39 -6.14
C LYS A 55 -0.72 -2.81 -5.60
N GLY A 56 -1.57 -3.09 -4.62
CA GLY A 56 -1.73 -4.42 -4.05
C GLY A 56 -0.69 -4.74 -2.98
N ARG A 57 -0.43 -6.04 -2.79
CA ARG A 57 0.37 -6.55 -1.67
C ARG A 57 1.80 -6.83 -2.09
N TYR A 58 2.74 -6.25 -1.35
CA TYR A 58 4.18 -6.45 -1.43
C TYR A 58 4.66 -7.10 -0.14
N VAL A 59 5.59 -8.05 -0.26
CA VAL A 59 6.12 -8.81 0.88
C VAL A 59 7.62 -8.87 0.74
N GLU A 60 8.31 -8.46 1.78
CA GLU A 60 9.76 -8.52 1.88
C GLU A 60 10.10 -8.92 3.32
N GLU A 61 10.89 -9.98 3.48
CA GLU A 61 11.24 -10.55 4.80
C GLU A 61 10.00 -10.82 5.69
N GLN A 62 9.87 -10.09 6.80
CA GLN A 62 8.76 -10.18 7.76
C GLN A 62 7.76 -9.01 7.62
N SER A 63 7.94 -8.17 6.60
CA SER A 63 7.20 -6.93 6.41
C SER A 63 6.28 -7.04 5.20
N VAL A 64 5.04 -6.58 5.36
CA VAL A 64 4.04 -6.54 4.29
C VAL A 64 3.65 -5.10 4.04
N CYS A 65 3.67 -4.65 2.79
CA CYS A 65 3.06 -3.39 2.37
C CYS A 65 1.83 -3.65 1.51
N TYR A 66 0.73 -2.98 1.83
CA TYR A 66 -0.46 -2.97 1.01
C TYR A 66 -0.71 -1.57 0.46
N VAL A 67 -0.62 -1.43 -0.86
CA VAL A 67 -0.84 -0.16 -1.58
C VAL A 67 -2.26 -0.16 -2.15
N ASN A 68 -3.13 0.62 -1.53
CA ASN A 68 -4.52 0.77 -1.91
C ASN A 68 -4.66 1.70 -3.14
N ASN A 69 -5.57 1.34 -4.05
CA ASN A 69 -5.82 2.15 -5.26
C ASN A 69 -6.61 3.45 -4.99
N GLY A 70 -7.04 3.71 -3.77
CA GLY A 70 -7.87 4.85 -3.39
C GLY A 70 -9.33 4.73 -3.85
N THR A 71 -10.20 5.47 -3.17
CA THR A 71 -11.64 5.53 -3.45
C THR A 71 -12.03 6.63 -4.44
N GLY A 72 -11.10 7.51 -4.81
CA GLY A 72 -11.31 8.65 -5.69
C GLY A 72 -10.10 9.58 -5.68
N HIS A 73 -10.18 10.67 -6.45
CA HIS A 73 -9.17 11.71 -6.50
C HIS A 73 -9.81 13.04 -6.94
N TRP A 74 -9.16 14.17 -6.68
CA TRP A 74 -9.64 15.49 -7.13
C TRP A 74 -9.51 15.66 -8.66
N PHE A 75 -8.54 14.98 -9.28
CA PHE A 75 -8.40 14.91 -10.74
C PHE A 75 -9.31 13.81 -11.32
N PRO A 76 -10.19 14.12 -12.29
CA PRO A 76 -11.31 13.27 -12.66
C PRO A 76 -10.95 12.09 -13.60
N ILE A 77 -9.73 12.02 -14.13
CA ILE A 77 -9.36 11.02 -15.12
C ILE A 77 -8.75 9.80 -14.44
N ARG A 78 -9.40 8.65 -14.61
CA ARG A 78 -8.91 7.33 -14.22
C ARG A 78 -9.25 6.31 -15.30
N ILE A 79 -8.23 5.65 -15.86
CA ILE A 79 -8.40 4.66 -16.93
C ILE A 79 -7.74 3.35 -16.52
N ASN A 80 -8.54 2.28 -16.48
CA ASN A 80 -8.12 0.92 -16.08
C ASN A 80 -7.45 0.81 -14.69
N CYS A 81 -7.77 1.75 -13.79
CA CYS A 81 -7.34 1.80 -12.40
C CYS A 81 -8.57 1.83 -11.47
N PRO A 82 -9.20 0.66 -11.22
CA PRO A 82 -10.44 0.58 -10.45
C PRO A 82 -10.24 1.12 -9.03
N ARG A 83 -11.25 1.85 -8.54
CA ARG A 83 -11.33 2.33 -7.16
C ARG A 83 -11.44 1.15 -6.21
N GLU A 84 -10.89 1.29 -5.01
CA GLU A 84 -10.77 0.20 -4.05
C GLU A 84 -11.15 0.67 -2.65
N ILE A 85 -11.95 -0.14 -1.95
CA ILE A 85 -12.16 -0.06 -0.51
C ILE A 85 -11.62 -1.37 0.07
N THR A 86 -10.59 -1.28 0.90
CA THR A 86 -9.96 -2.46 1.51
C THR A 86 -10.48 -2.64 2.93
N VAL A 87 -10.92 -3.86 3.24
CA VAL A 87 -11.29 -4.28 4.60
C VAL A 87 -10.20 -5.20 5.12
N ILE A 88 -9.51 -4.77 6.16
CA ILE A 88 -8.47 -5.56 6.84
C ILE A 88 -9.03 -5.98 8.19
N THR A 89 -9.11 -7.29 8.40
CA THR A 89 -9.58 -7.88 9.65
C THR A 89 -8.38 -8.46 10.38
N PHE A 90 -8.23 -8.10 11.66
CA PHE A 90 -7.21 -8.65 12.53
C PHE A 90 -7.86 -9.66 13.46
N PHE A 91 -7.18 -10.78 13.68
CA PHE A 91 -7.60 -11.82 14.59
C PHE A 91 -6.55 -11.97 15.68
N ASP A 92 -7.02 -12.13 16.91
CA ASP A 92 -6.27 -12.54 18.08
C ASP A 92 -5.91 -14.03 17.97
N GLY A 93 -4.93 -14.31 17.08
CA GLY A 93 -4.07 -15.48 17.17
C GLY A 93 -4.76 -16.85 17.26
N VAL A 94 -5.74 -17.14 16.38
CA VAL A 94 -6.00 -18.50 15.87
C VAL A 94 -6.51 -18.36 14.43
N ALA A 95 -5.75 -18.89 13.47
CA ALA A 95 -6.20 -19.16 12.11
C ALA A 95 -6.20 -20.68 11.90
#